data_AF-A0A1G1HG90-F1
#
_entry.id   AF-A0A1G1HG90-F1
#
_cell.length_a   1.000
_cell.length_b   1.000
_cell.length_c   1.000
_cell.angle_alpha   90.00
_cell.angle_beta   90.00
_cell.angle_gamma   90.00
#
_symmetry.space_group_name_H-M   'P 1'
#
loop_
_entity.id
_entity.type
_entity.pdbx_description
1 polymer ?
#
loop_
_entity_poly.entity_id
_entity_poly.type
_entity_poly.pdbx_seq_one_letter_code
_entity_poly.pdbx_strand_id
1 'polypeptide(L)'
;MPIPQQLGRGDKMGRGPYEKSGIIRDSSLPPNRPVKEDFEIPFPAGEYDMTIDVELWYLPFGTKSDPDNAFLWQKVSKKASIEKGGV
;
A
#
# COMPACT_ATOMS: atom_id res chain seq x y z
N MET A 1 -10.38 1.00 16.23
CA MET A 1 -10.64 1.51 14.86
C MET A 1 -12.11 1.30 14.54
N PRO A 2 -12.69 2.01 13.55
CA PRO A 2 -13.99 1.64 12.96
C PRO A 2 -14.01 0.17 12.56
N ILE A 3 -15.18 -0.48 12.54
CA ILE A 3 -15.30 -1.91 12.24
C ILE A 3 -14.77 -2.18 10.81
N PRO A 4 -13.71 -2.99 10.64
CA PRO A 4 -13.08 -3.11 9.32
C PRO A 4 -13.95 -3.80 8.26
N GLN A 5 -14.82 -4.73 8.67
CA GLN A 5 -15.83 -5.33 7.78
C GLN A 5 -16.80 -4.29 7.18
N GLN A 6 -16.93 -3.11 7.78
CA GLN A 6 -17.77 -2.01 7.28
C GLN A 6 -16.98 -0.95 6.52
N LEU A 7 -15.70 -1.19 6.21
CA LEU A 7 -14.79 -0.23 5.57
C LEU A 7 -14.75 1.12 6.31
N GLY A 8 -14.91 1.07 7.63
CA GLY A 8 -14.96 2.25 8.49
C GLY A 8 -16.19 3.14 8.38
N ARG A 9 -17.31 2.60 7.88
CA ARG A 9 -18.61 3.29 7.88
C ARG A 9 -19.41 2.98 9.15
N GLY A 10 -19.92 4.02 9.82
CA GLY A 10 -20.81 3.92 10.98
C GLY A 10 -20.20 4.44 12.30
N ASP A 11 -21.05 4.59 13.31
CA ASP A 11 -20.68 5.21 14.61
C ASP A 11 -20.13 4.20 15.64
N LYS A 12 -20.03 2.92 15.26
CA LYS A 12 -19.55 1.86 16.16
C LYS A 12 -18.05 1.63 15.99
N MET A 13 -17.31 1.77 17.09
CA MET A 13 -15.89 1.45 17.15
C MET A 13 -15.70 -0.03 17.51
N GLY A 14 -14.98 -0.79 16.69
CA GLY A 14 -14.83 -2.24 16.86
C GLY A 14 -13.81 -2.66 17.93
N ARG A 15 -12.81 -1.82 18.22
CA ARG A 15 -11.71 -2.10 19.18
C ARG A 15 -11.33 -0.83 19.96
N GLY A 16 -11.07 -1.00 21.25
CA GLY A 16 -10.86 0.09 22.21
C GLY A 16 -9.47 0.74 22.13
N PRO A 17 -9.25 1.90 22.77
CA PRO A 17 -7.97 2.63 22.72
C PRO A 17 -6.77 1.86 23.27
N TYR A 18 -6.97 0.90 24.17
CA TYR A 18 -5.95 0.10 24.87
C TYR A 18 -5.37 -1.04 24.01
N GLU A 19 -6.01 -1.41 22.90
CA GLU A 19 -5.49 -2.37 21.93
C GLU A 19 -4.70 -1.67 20.80
N LYS A 20 -4.44 -0.36 20.95
CA LYS A 20 -3.66 0.43 19.99
C LYS A 20 -2.24 0.59 20.53
N SER A 21 -1.32 -0.24 20.09
CA SER A 21 0.11 0.04 20.23
C SER A 21 0.48 1.22 19.31
N GLY A 22 0.80 2.36 19.92
CA GLY A 22 1.58 3.46 19.36
C GLY A 22 1.28 3.90 17.93
N ILE A 23 0.41 4.90 17.75
CA ILE A 23 0.45 5.73 16.54
C ILE A 23 1.69 6.63 16.65
N ILE A 24 2.86 6.10 16.28
CA ILE A 24 4.10 6.89 16.18
C ILE A 24 4.13 7.62 14.82
N ARG A 25 3.47 7.06 13.79
CA ARG A 25 3.19 7.71 12.51
C ARG A 25 1.83 7.30 11.96
N ASP A 26 1.11 8.28 11.44
CA ASP A 26 -0.11 8.06 10.68
C ASP A 26 0.26 7.76 9.23
N SER A 27 0.06 6.52 8.80
CA SER A 27 0.23 6.07 7.42
C SER A 27 -1.13 5.86 6.73
N SER A 28 -2.21 6.42 7.28
CA SER A 28 -3.54 6.27 6.69
C SER A 28 -3.73 7.17 5.47
N LEU A 29 -4.56 6.72 4.53
CA LEU A 29 -5.01 7.54 3.41
C LEU A 29 -6.15 8.45 3.89
N PRO A 30 -5.94 9.78 4.01
CA PRO A 30 -6.96 10.67 4.53
C PRO A 30 -8.07 10.88 3.50
N PRO A 31 -9.32 11.09 3.93
CA PRO A 31 -10.42 11.31 3.00
C PRO A 31 -10.17 12.56 2.15
N ASN A 32 -10.37 12.44 0.82
CA ASN A 32 -10.19 13.51 -0.16
C ASN A 32 -8.79 14.16 -0.18
N ARG A 33 -7.76 13.50 0.38
CA ARG A 33 -6.38 13.99 0.34
C ARG A 33 -5.51 13.01 -0.45
N PRO A 34 -5.03 13.39 -1.64
CA PRO A 34 -4.10 12.54 -2.38
C PRO A 34 -2.77 12.47 -1.62
N VAL A 35 -2.27 11.25 -1.41
CA VAL A 35 -0.93 10.99 -0.87
C VAL A 35 -0.03 10.63 -2.04
N LYS A 36 1.17 11.21 -2.08
CA LYS A 36 2.21 10.88 -3.06
C LYS A 36 3.39 10.26 -2.33
N GLU A 37 3.85 9.14 -2.85
CA GLU A 37 5.02 8.42 -2.37
C GLU A 37 5.96 8.21 -3.54
N ASP A 38 7.21 8.63 -3.36
CA ASP A 38 8.25 8.51 -4.37
C ASP A 38 9.15 7.32 -3.99
N PHE A 39 9.41 6.45 -4.95
CA PHE A 39 10.25 5.26 -4.78
C PHE A 39 11.40 5.29 -5.78
N GLU A 40 12.62 5.12 -5.29
CA GLU A 40 13.81 4.95 -6.12
C GLU A 40 14.07 3.45 -6.30
N ILE A 41 13.89 2.96 -7.52
CA ILE A 41 14.08 1.54 -7.86
C ILE A 41 15.32 1.43 -8.76
N PRO A 42 16.43 0.86 -8.29
CA PRO A 42 17.63 0.69 -9.10
C PRO A 42 17.42 -0.40 -10.16
N PHE A 43 18.01 -0.21 -11.33
CA PHE A 43 17.98 -1.23 -12.38
C PHE A 43 18.83 -2.45 -12.03
N PRO A 44 18.37 -3.68 -12.35
CA PRO A 44 19.18 -4.88 -12.23
C PRO A 44 20.42 -4.77 -13.12
N ALA A 45 21.55 -5.27 -12.63
CA ALA A 45 22.82 -5.12 -13.31
C ALA A 45 22.80 -5.76 -14.71
N GLY A 46 23.05 -4.95 -15.74
CA GLY A 46 23.15 -5.41 -17.14
C GLY A 46 21.82 -5.46 -17.90
N GLU A 47 20.70 -5.12 -17.27
CA GLU A 47 19.39 -5.03 -17.92
C GLU A 47 19.01 -3.57 -18.18
N TYR A 48 18.34 -3.35 -19.31
CA TYR A 48 17.94 -2.02 -19.80
C TYR A 48 16.41 -1.87 -19.85
N ASP A 49 15.69 -2.98 -19.69
CA ASP A 49 14.23 -3.04 -19.67
C ASP A 49 13.79 -3.58 -18.31
N MET A 50 12.88 -2.87 -17.64
CA MET A 50 12.31 -3.26 -16.35
C MET A 50 10.78 -3.17 -16.42
N THR A 51 10.10 -4.17 -15.85
CA THR A 51 8.66 -4.07 -15.58
C THR A 51 8.45 -3.91 -14.07
N ILE A 52 7.83 -2.81 -13.68
CA ILE A 52 7.54 -2.46 -12.30
C ILE A 52 6.05 -2.70 -12.05
N ASP A 53 5.75 -3.61 -11.12
CA ASP A 53 4.39 -3.86 -10.64
C ASP A 53 4.19 -3.20 -9.28
N VAL A 54 3.28 -2.23 -9.21
CA VAL A 54 2.88 -1.56 -7.98
C VAL A 54 1.51 -2.09 -7.56
N GLU A 55 1.43 -2.62 -6.34
CA GLU A 55 0.18 -3.16 -5.77
C GLU A 55 -0.19 -2.43 -4.49
N LEU A 56 -1.39 -1.87 -4.44
CA LEU A 56 -1.98 -1.28 -3.24
C LEU A 56 -2.90 -2.29 -2.56
N TRP A 57 -2.57 -2.62 -1.31
CA TRP A 57 -3.31 -3.59 -0.50
C TRP A 57 -3.96 -2.92 0.71
N TYR A 58 -5.18 -3.33 1.03
CA TYR A 58 -5.87 -3.02 2.28
C TYR A 58 -5.87 -4.25 3.17
N LEU A 59 -5.20 -4.13 4.32
CA LEU A 59 -5.03 -5.18 5.31
C LEU A 59 -5.69 -4.73 6.63
N PRO A 60 -7.00 -4.99 6.83
CA PRO A 60 -7.67 -4.69 8.08
C PRO A 60 -7.09 -5.46 9.26
N PHE A 61 -6.63 -6.70 9.04
CA PHE A 61 -6.00 -7.57 10.02
C PHE A 61 -5.02 -8.52 9.34
N GLY A 62 -3.99 -8.96 10.09
CA GLY A 62 -3.10 -10.05 9.66
C GLY A 62 -2.07 -9.64 8.60
N THR A 63 -1.63 -10.62 7.82
CA THR A 63 -0.60 -10.44 6.78
C THR A 63 -1.20 -10.62 5.38
N LYS A 64 -0.46 -10.24 4.34
CA LYS A 64 -0.86 -10.46 2.93
C LYS A 64 -1.14 -11.94 2.61
N SER A 65 -0.61 -12.86 3.42
CA SER A 65 -0.79 -14.30 3.26
C SER A 65 -2.16 -14.81 3.72
N ASP A 66 -2.96 -13.99 4.43
CA ASP A 66 -4.28 -14.36 4.95
C ASP A 66 -5.37 -14.04 3.90
N PRO A 67 -5.89 -15.04 3.14
CA PRO A 67 -6.72 -14.79 1.96
C PRO A 67 -8.06 -14.13 2.29
N ASP A 68 -8.60 -14.41 3.48
CA ASP A 68 -9.91 -13.92 3.93
C ASP A 68 -9.87 -12.46 4.38
N ASN A 69 -8.67 -11.94 4.70
CA ASN A 69 -8.49 -10.61 5.26
C ASN A 69 -7.70 -9.66 4.35
N ALA A 70 -7.04 -10.17 3.30
CA ALA A 70 -6.24 -9.35 2.39
C ALA A 70 -7.05 -8.89 1.17
N PHE A 71 -7.18 -7.56 1.00
CA PHE A 71 -7.89 -6.97 -0.13
C PHE A 71 -6.93 -6.23 -1.04
N LEU A 72 -6.81 -6.66 -2.30
CA LEU A 72 -6.10 -5.91 -3.33
C LEU A 72 -7.01 -4.78 -3.83
N TRP A 73 -6.59 -3.53 -3.66
CA TRP A 73 -7.35 -2.36 -4.12
C TRP A 73 -6.98 -1.93 -5.52
N GLN A 74 -5.68 -1.88 -5.83
CA GLN A 74 -5.22 -1.44 -7.13
C GLN A 74 -3.92 -2.14 -7.51
N LYS A 75 -3.79 -2.49 -8.78
CA LYS A 75 -2.56 -3.01 -9.36
C LYS A 75 -2.26 -2.22 -10.63
N VAL A 76 -1.02 -1.72 -10.72
CA VAL A 76 -0.53 -0.97 -11.88
C VAL A 76 0.80 -1.55 -12.31
N SER A 77 0.88 -1.97 -13.56
CA SER A 77 2.12 -2.44 -14.19
C SER A 77 2.66 -1.36 -15.11
N LYS A 78 3.93 -0.99 -14.93
CA LYS A 78 4.60 0.03 -15.75
C LYS A 78 5.91 -0.53 -16.29
N LYS A 79 6.08 -0.46 -17.61
CA LYS A 79 7.35 -0.78 -18.27
C LYS A 79 8.22 0.46 -18.31
N ALA A 80 9.48 0.32 -17.90
CA ALA A 80 10.49 1.36 -17.94
C ALA A 80 11.69 0.82 -18.73
N SER A 81 12.17 1.59 -19.70
CA SER A 81 13.35 1.26 -20.50
C SER A 81 14.36 2.41 -20.42
N ILE A 82 15.64 2.07 -20.23
CA ILE A 82 16.76 3.02 -20.28
C ILE A 82 17.49 2.83 -21.60
N GLU A 83 17.87 3.93 -22.25
CA GLU A 83 18.67 3.86 -23.49
C GLU A 83 20.08 3.30 -23.19
N LYS A 84 20.51 2.32 -24.00
CA LYS A 84 21.90 1.83 -24.02
C LYS A 84 22.83 2.96 -24.48
N GLY A 85 23.25 3.84 -23.58
CA GLY A 85 24.24 4.88 -23.88
C GLY A 85 24.13 6.20 -23.12
N GLY A 86 23.24 6.34 -22.13
CA GLY A 86 23.19 7.55 -21.31
C GLY A 86 24.23 7.52 -20.19
N VAL A 87 25.30 8.29 -20.35
CA VAL A 87 26.27 8.67 -19.29
C VAL A 87 25.55 9.39 -18.15
#